data_AF-A0A932RG43-F1
#
_entry.id   AF-A0A932RG43-F1
#
_cell.length_a   1.000
_cell.length_b   1.000
_cell.length_c   1.000
_cell.angle_alpha   90.00
_cell.angle_beta   90.00
_cell.angle_gamma   90.00
#
_symmetry.space_group_name_H-M   'P 1'
#
loop_
_entity.id
_entity.type
_entity.pdbx_description
1 polymer ?
#
loop_
_entity_poly.entity_id
_entity_poly.type
_entity_poly.pdbx_seq_one_letter_code
_entity_poly.pdbx_strand_id
1 'polypeptide(L)'
;MNSILKRLLNLLVSEKPRSAGMLAGFMDSLLQKFENCRTGLADNTIQQGAEAVQEFFADLYEKEVPRLQEVIRIQEMHHSETLRRNFFETIDALARKVVIPGYTRLAGPFTRRERNDFYWLSEPLHGLERLGWGAVGLGLGAIVVWAPFIPLWSKEWCLVFAVGGLVFPNARQFLSLRRYESELNRLAARADDEIRRIEQTYYLMSEEALGHRAGPSGQPEVTARRSSRPKNGKGGR
;
A
#
# COMPACT_ATOMS: atom_id res chain seq x y z
N MET A 1 24.75 2.02 17.58
CA MET A 1 24.25 2.20 16.19
C MET A 1 24.29 3.69 15.86
N ASN A 2 25.18 4.14 14.96
CA ASN A 2 25.56 5.55 14.83
C ASN A 2 24.47 6.42 14.16
N SER A 3 24.14 7.54 14.82
CA SER A 3 23.18 8.60 14.43
C SER A 3 23.35 9.11 12.99
N ILE A 4 24.57 9.05 12.45
CA ILE A 4 24.92 9.56 11.12
C ILE A 4 24.32 8.69 10.00
N LEU A 5 24.29 7.37 10.19
CA LEU A 5 23.68 6.45 9.23
C LEU A 5 22.16 6.63 9.19
N LYS A 6 21.51 6.87 10.33
CA LYS A 6 20.07 7.21 10.37
C LYS A 6 19.75 8.53 9.66
N ARG A 7 20.61 9.55 9.79
CA ARG A 7 20.43 10.86 9.11
C ARG A 7 20.62 10.77 7.60
N LEU A 8 21.63 10.05 7.12
CA LEU A 8 21.84 9.82 5.69
C LEU A 8 20.71 8.97 5.09
N LEU A 9 20.13 8.05 5.87
CA LEU A 9 19.00 7.23 5.43
C LEU A 9 17.69 8.01 5.37
N ASN A 10 17.47 8.94 6.30
CA ASN A 10 16.32 9.86 6.25
C ASN A 10 16.40 10.82 5.05
N LEU A 11 17.59 11.16 4.56
CA LEU A 11 17.75 11.99 3.35
C LEU A 11 17.41 11.25 2.04
N LEU A 12 17.30 9.92 2.06
CA LEU A 12 16.86 9.10 0.92
C LEU A 12 15.36 8.76 0.96
N VAL A 13 14.63 9.27 1.94
CA VAL A 13 13.17 9.13 2.03
C VAL A 13 12.57 10.08 1.01
N SER A 14 12.17 9.53 -0.13
CA SER A 14 11.36 10.22 -1.14
C SER A 14 10.06 10.66 -0.47
N GLU A 15 9.83 11.98 -0.36
CA GLU A 15 8.54 12.52 0.06
C GLU A 15 7.45 12.01 -0.89
N LYS A 16 6.49 11.27 -0.32
CA LYS A 16 5.37 10.68 -1.05
C LYS A 16 4.33 11.78 -1.31
N PRO A 17 3.75 11.88 -2.52
CA PRO A 17 2.60 12.74 -2.73
C PRO A 17 1.44 12.24 -1.88
N ARG A 18 0.95 13.07 -0.95
CA ARG A 18 -0.28 12.81 -0.20
C ARG A 18 -1.43 12.63 -1.19
N SER A 19 -2.13 11.50 -1.15
CA SER A 19 -3.35 11.33 -1.93
C SER A 19 -4.41 12.30 -1.39
N ALA A 20 -4.96 13.13 -2.29
CA ALA A 20 -5.76 14.31 -1.94
C ALA A 20 -7.21 14.02 -1.47
N GLY A 21 -7.57 12.77 -1.18
CA GLY A 21 -8.93 12.36 -0.80
C GLY A 21 -9.04 12.02 0.69
N MET A 22 -10.14 12.39 1.35
CA MET A 22 -10.39 12.10 2.77
C MET A 22 -10.46 10.60 3.04
N LEU A 23 -11.00 9.81 2.10
CA LEU A 23 -11.05 8.35 2.17
C LEU A 23 -9.67 7.68 2.03
N ALA A 24 -8.82 8.21 1.16
CA ALA A 24 -7.43 7.77 1.04
C ALA A 24 -6.64 8.10 2.33
N GLY A 25 -6.91 9.26 2.94
CA GLY A 25 -6.40 9.61 4.26
C GLY A 25 -6.86 8.68 5.39
N PHE A 26 -8.09 8.15 5.32
CA PHE A 26 -8.54 7.11 6.25
C PHE A 26 -7.73 5.82 6.08
N MET A 27 -7.45 5.41 4.83
CA MET A 27 -6.72 4.17 4.56
C MET A 27 -5.25 4.24 5.01
N ASP A 28 -4.60 5.39 4.79
CA ASP A 28 -3.27 5.65 5.33
C ASP A 28 -3.28 5.65 6.87
N SER A 29 -4.29 6.28 7.49
CA SER A 29 -4.47 6.24 8.95
C SER A 29 -4.72 4.83 9.48
N LEU A 30 -5.43 3.98 8.74
CA LEU A 30 -5.70 2.59 9.12
C LEU A 30 -4.41 1.77 9.08
N LEU A 31 -3.65 1.86 7.99
CA LEU A 31 -2.36 1.17 7.85
C LEU A 31 -1.35 1.64 8.90
N GLN A 32 -1.31 2.94 9.20
CA GLN A 32 -0.51 3.48 10.28
C GLN A 32 -0.91 2.90 11.64
N LYS A 33 -2.21 2.73 11.89
CA LYS A 33 -2.71 2.11 13.13
C LYS A 33 -2.33 0.64 13.21
N PHE A 34 -2.43 -0.10 12.11
CA PHE A 34 -1.97 -1.48 12.04
C PHE A 34 -0.49 -1.58 12.37
N GLU A 35 0.35 -0.71 11.81
CA GLU A 35 1.78 -0.69 12.10
C GLU A 35 2.09 -0.35 13.56
N ASN A 36 1.37 0.61 14.15
CA ASN A 36 1.51 0.94 15.56
C ASN A 36 1.13 -0.22 16.49
N CYS A 37 0.08 -0.99 16.12
CA CYS A 37 -0.39 -2.14 16.90
C CYS A 37 0.37 -3.44 16.59
N ARG A 38 1.19 -3.48 15.53
CA ARG A 38 1.95 -4.67 15.11
C ARG A 38 2.92 -5.16 16.18
N THR A 39 3.54 -4.23 16.92
CA THR A 39 4.46 -4.57 18.02
C THR A 39 3.76 -5.35 19.14
N GLY A 40 2.44 -5.17 19.29
CA GLY A 40 1.60 -5.86 20.26
C GLY A 40 1.17 -7.28 19.86
N LEU A 41 1.54 -7.80 18.68
CA LEU A 41 1.23 -9.18 18.30
C LEU A 41 1.87 -10.16 19.28
N ALA A 42 1.10 -11.04 19.91
CA ALA A 42 1.70 -12.04 20.79
C ALA A 42 2.41 -13.15 19.99
N ASP A 43 3.50 -13.72 20.53
CA ASP A 43 4.29 -14.76 19.84
C ASP A 43 3.47 -16.02 19.55
N ASN A 44 2.52 -16.35 20.44
CA ASN A 44 1.57 -17.44 20.25
C ASN A 44 0.67 -17.21 19.03
N THR A 45 0.21 -15.99 18.79
CA THR A 45 -0.61 -15.64 17.61
C THR A 45 0.21 -15.77 16.32
N ILE A 46 1.48 -15.37 16.35
CA ILE A 46 2.39 -15.54 15.19
C ILE A 46 2.64 -17.03 14.91
N GLN A 47 2.76 -17.85 15.96
CA GLN A 47 2.95 -19.30 15.83
C GLN A 47 1.70 -20.05 15.36
N GLN A 48 0.51 -19.57 15.74
CA GLN A 48 -0.78 -20.10 15.27
C GLN A 48 -1.00 -19.89 13.77
N GLY A 49 -0.26 -18.96 13.14
CA GLY A 49 -0.17 -18.82 11.70
C GLY A 49 -0.88 -17.60 11.14
N ALA A 50 -1.03 -17.55 9.82
CA ALA A 50 -1.52 -16.37 9.11
C ALA A 50 -2.97 -16.03 9.43
N GLU A 51 -3.81 -17.02 9.74
CA GLU A 51 -5.23 -16.82 10.04
C GLU A 51 -5.44 -16.13 11.39
N ALA A 52 -4.72 -16.53 12.44
CA ALA A 52 -4.79 -15.89 13.76
C ALA A 52 -4.27 -14.44 13.73
N VAL A 53 -3.22 -14.19 12.93
CA VAL A 53 -2.72 -12.84 12.67
C VAL A 53 -3.78 -12.00 11.94
N GLN A 54 -4.47 -12.60 10.97
CA GLN A 54 -5.54 -11.93 10.24
C GLN A 54 -6.72 -11.58 11.13
N GLU A 55 -7.13 -12.48 12.02
CA GLU A 55 -8.20 -12.26 12.99
C GLU A 55 -7.88 -11.07 13.92
N PHE A 56 -6.66 -11.00 14.45
CA PHE A 56 -6.21 -9.87 15.25
C PHE A 56 -6.36 -8.51 14.53
N PHE A 57 -5.97 -8.44 13.26
CA PHE A 57 -6.12 -7.21 12.47
C PHE A 57 -7.56 -6.94 12.02
N ALA A 58 -8.38 -7.99 11.86
CA ALA A 58 -9.81 -7.86 11.61
C ALA A 58 -10.53 -7.23 12.81
N ASP A 59 -10.21 -7.65 14.03
CA ASP A 59 -10.75 -7.05 15.27
C ASP A 59 -10.34 -5.57 15.42
N LEU A 60 -9.12 -5.23 15.00
CA LEU A 60 -8.66 -3.84 14.98
C LEU A 60 -9.41 -3.00 13.95
N TYR A 61 -9.69 -3.57 12.78
CA TYR A 61 -10.47 -2.92 11.74
C TYR A 61 -11.91 -2.70 12.17
N GLU A 62 -12.53 -3.67 12.86
CA GLU A 62 -13.91 -3.56 13.31
C GLU A 62 -14.14 -2.34 14.24
N LYS A 63 -13.13 -1.97 15.02
CA LYS A 63 -13.13 -0.75 15.85
C LYS A 63 -13.04 0.55 15.04
N GLU A 64 -12.51 0.50 13.81
CA GLU A 64 -12.40 1.65 12.90
C GLU A 64 -13.58 1.77 11.92
N VAL A 65 -14.46 0.76 11.85
CA VAL A 65 -15.67 0.78 11.00
C VAL A 65 -16.56 2.02 11.25
N PRO A 66 -16.85 2.43 12.51
CA PRO A 66 -17.65 3.63 12.75
C PRO A 66 -17.00 4.91 12.20
N ARG A 67 -15.66 4.98 12.21
CA ARG A 67 -14.92 6.12 11.65
C ARG A 67 -15.01 6.14 10.13
N LEU A 68 -14.96 4.98 9.47
CA LEU A 68 -15.19 4.88 8.03
C LEU A 68 -16.59 5.39 7.65
N GLN A 69 -17.61 4.99 8.40
CA GLN A 69 -18.99 5.46 8.17
C GLN A 69 -19.11 6.98 8.30
N GLU A 70 -18.43 7.57 9.29
CA GLU A 70 -18.44 9.02 9.49
C GLU A 70 -17.70 9.76 8.36
N VAL A 71 -16.56 9.26 7.88
CA VAL A 71 -15.85 9.85 6.73
C VAL A 71 -16.73 9.84 5.49
N ILE A 72 -17.39 8.73 5.20
CA ILE A 72 -18.30 8.61 4.05
C ILE A 72 -19.49 9.56 4.21
N ARG A 73 -20.05 9.68 5.42
CA ARG A 73 -21.15 10.61 5.69
C ARG A 73 -20.78 12.07 5.41
N ILE A 74 -19.56 12.48 5.75
CA ILE A 74 -19.06 13.83 5.53
C ILE A 74 -18.75 14.07 4.03
N GLN A 75 -18.10 13.11 3.37
CA GLN A 75 -17.68 13.25 1.97
C GLN A 75 -18.85 13.12 0.99
N GLU A 76 -19.84 12.30 1.30
CA GLU A 76 -21.00 12.01 0.44
C GLU A 76 -22.31 12.64 0.95
N MET A 77 -22.23 13.85 1.51
CA MET A 77 -23.40 14.55 2.05
C MET A 77 -24.50 14.81 0.98
N HIS A 78 -24.14 14.79 -0.30
CA HIS A 78 -25.05 15.04 -1.43
C HIS A 78 -25.66 13.77 -2.05
N HIS A 79 -25.23 12.57 -1.64
CA HIS A 79 -25.73 11.31 -2.21
C HIS A 79 -26.91 10.74 -1.40
N SER A 80 -27.79 10.02 -2.11
CA SER A 80 -28.91 9.28 -1.50
C SER A 80 -28.42 8.22 -0.49
N GLU A 81 -29.23 7.93 0.53
CA GLU A 81 -28.84 6.99 1.61
C GLU A 81 -28.50 5.58 1.09
N THR A 82 -29.15 5.14 0.01
CA THR A 82 -28.89 3.85 -0.62
C THR A 82 -27.52 3.81 -1.32
N LEU A 83 -27.14 4.90 -1.99
CA LEU A 83 -25.81 5.02 -2.62
C LEU A 83 -24.70 4.95 -1.57
N ARG A 84 -24.89 5.70 -0.48
CA ARG A 84 -23.93 5.77 0.63
C ARG A 84 -23.70 4.42 1.29
N ARG A 85 -24.76 3.63 1.46
CA ARG A 85 -24.67 2.27 2.00
C ARG A 85 -23.89 1.34 1.06
N ASN A 86 -24.20 1.36 -0.24
CA ASN A 86 -23.49 0.54 -1.22
C ASN A 86 -22.01 0.92 -1.33
N PHE A 87 -21.69 2.22 -1.24
CA PHE A 87 -20.32 2.72 -1.25
C PHE A 87 -19.55 2.24 -0.01
N PHE A 88 -20.15 2.36 1.17
CA PHE A 88 -19.61 1.80 2.41
C PHE A 88 -19.35 0.30 2.31
N GLU A 89 -20.33 -0.49 1.85
CA GLU A 89 -20.19 -1.95 1.70
C GLU A 89 -19.05 -2.32 0.74
N THR A 90 -18.86 -1.54 -0.33
CA THR A 90 -17.77 -1.76 -1.29
C THR A 90 -16.40 -1.49 -0.66
N ILE A 91 -16.26 -0.40 0.10
CA ILE A 91 -15.01 -0.06 0.78
C ILE A 91 -14.71 -1.01 1.94
N ASP A 92 -15.74 -1.39 2.71
CA ASP A 92 -15.61 -2.39 3.77
C ASP A 92 -15.17 -3.74 3.18
N ALA A 93 -15.76 -4.16 2.05
CA ALA A 93 -15.33 -5.36 1.34
C ALA A 93 -13.89 -5.24 0.83
N LEU A 94 -13.47 -4.08 0.31
CA LEU A 94 -12.08 -3.84 -0.10
C LEU A 94 -11.11 -3.96 1.08
N ALA A 95 -11.43 -3.34 2.20
CA ALA A 95 -10.60 -3.40 3.40
C ALA A 95 -10.47 -4.84 3.92
N ARG A 96 -11.60 -5.55 4.08
CA ARG A 96 -11.64 -6.91 4.63
C ARG A 96 -11.05 -7.97 3.69
N LYS A 97 -11.24 -7.85 2.38
CA LYS A 97 -10.82 -8.87 1.41
C LYS A 97 -9.44 -8.62 0.80
N VAL A 98 -8.99 -7.37 0.74
CA VAL A 98 -7.74 -7.00 0.06
C VAL A 98 -6.72 -6.42 1.02
N VAL A 99 -7.09 -5.38 1.78
CA VAL A 99 -6.13 -4.64 2.62
C VAL A 99 -5.67 -5.48 3.81
N ILE A 100 -6.58 -6.05 4.59
CA ILE A 100 -6.23 -6.85 5.77
C ILE A 100 -5.45 -8.12 5.37
N PRO A 101 -5.88 -8.94 4.40
CA PRO A 101 -5.10 -10.09 3.98
C PRO A 101 -3.77 -9.70 3.31
N GLY A 102 -3.74 -8.59 2.59
CA GLY A 102 -2.52 -8.05 1.99
C GLY A 102 -1.50 -7.63 3.05
N TYR A 103 -1.95 -6.91 4.07
CA TYR A 103 -1.09 -6.43 5.16
C TYR A 103 -0.59 -7.58 6.03
N THR A 104 -1.47 -8.49 6.45
CA THR A 104 -1.13 -9.64 7.33
C THR A 104 -0.08 -10.56 6.71
N ARG A 105 -0.16 -10.81 5.39
CA ARG A 105 0.85 -11.57 4.64
C ARG A 105 2.24 -10.94 4.68
N LEU A 106 2.31 -9.61 4.76
CA LEU A 106 3.58 -8.86 4.86
C LEU A 106 4.05 -8.79 6.32
N ALA A 107 3.17 -8.36 7.22
CA ALA A 107 3.47 -8.05 8.61
C ALA A 107 3.81 -9.28 9.44
N GLY A 108 3.16 -10.44 9.22
CA GLY A 108 3.39 -11.65 10.01
C GLY A 108 4.83 -12.17 9.92
N PRO A 109 5.31 -12.54 8.71
CA PRO A 109 6.69 -13.01 8.52
C PRO A 109 7.73 -11.94 8.87
N PHE A 110 7.42 -10.66 8.62
CA PHE A 110 8.30 -9.56 8.95
C PHE A 110 8.49 -9.40 10.47
N THR A 111 7.39 -9.39 11.24
CA THR A 111 7.42 -9.27 12.71
C THR A 111 8.19 -10.42 13.35
N ARG A 112 8.00 -11.65 12.85
CA ARG A 112 8.77 -12.81 13.32
C ARG A 112 10.28 -12.64 13.11
N ARG A 113 10.68 -12.10 11.96
CA ARG A 113 12.10 -11.86 11.62
C ARG A 113 12.67 -10.69 12.42
N GLU A 114 11.91 -9.61 12.56
CA GLU A 114 12.31 -8.45 13.35
C GLU A 114 12.56 -8.82 14.82
N ARG A 115 11.74 -9.69 15.41
CA ARG A 115 11.97 -10.21 16.78
C ARG A 115 13.28 -10.97 16.95
N ASN A 116 13.77 -11.62 15.89
CA ASN A 116 15.06 -12.29 15.90
C ASN A 116 16.19 -11.41 15.33
N ASP A 117 15.99 -10.08 15.26
CA ASP A 117 16.94 -9.12 14.64
C ASP A 117 17.37 -9.52 13.22
N PHE A 118 16.49 -10.22 12.50
CA PHE A 118 16.71 -10.80 11.17
C PHE A 118 17.79 -11.88 11.10
N TYR A 119 18.35 -12.33 12.23
CA TYR A 119 19.25 -13.49 12.27
C TYR A 119 18.54 -14.77 11.87
N TRP A 120 19.31 -15.75 11.42
CA TRP A 120 18.84 -17.11 11.20
C TRP A 120 18.91 -17.95 12.48
N LEU A 121 19.95 -17.73 13.28
CA LEU A 121 20.11 -18.42 14.55
C LEU A 121 19.39 -17.66 15.67
N SER A 122 19.08 -18.35 16.75
CA SER A 122 18.53 -17.77 17.98
C SER A 122 19.49 -16.78 18.63
N GLU A 123 18.96 -15.86 19.44
CA GLU A 123 19.70 -14.80 20.15
C GLU A 123 21.08 -15.18 20.74
N PRO A 124 21.26 -16.30 21.48
CA PRO A 124 22.58 -16.65 22.02
C PRO A 124 23.64 -16.97 20.95
N LEU A 125 23.22 -17.24 19.72
CA LEU A 125 24.08 -17.67 18.61
C LEU A 125 24.23 -16.60 17.52
N HIS A 126 23.67 -15.40 17.70
CA HIS A 126 23.82 -14.29 16.75
C HIS A 126 25.30 -13.93 16.52
N GLY A 127 26.13 -14.01 17.57
CA GLY A 127 27.57 -13.82 17.47
C GLY A 127 28.24 -14.87 16.58
N LEU A 128 27.81 -16.13 16.67
CA LEU A 128 28.33 -17.21 15.84
C LEU A 128 27.95 -17.03 14.37
N GLU A 129 26.73 -16.57 14.08
CA GLU A 129 26.30 -16.23 12.72
C GLU A 129 27.17 -15.11 12.13
N ARG A 130 27.46 -14.05 12.89
CA ARG A 130 28.35 -12.97 12.45
C ARG A 130 29.77 -13.46 12.17
N LEU A 131 30.33 -14.29 13.05
CA LEU A 131 31.65 -14.88 12.85
C LEU A 131 31.66 -15.80 11.62
N GLY A 132 30.60 -16.59 11.42
CA GLY A 132 30.41 -17.42 10.24
C GLY A 132 30.41 -16.59 8.96
N TRP A 133 29.65 -15.50 8.90
CA TRP A 133 29.68 -14.60 7.73
C TRP A 133 31.03 -13.91 7.53
N GLY A 134 31.73 -13.55 8.61
CA GLY A 134 33.10 -13.06 8.54
C GLY A 134 34.07 -14.09 7.93
N ALA A 135 33.96 -15.36 8.33
CA ALA A 135 34.75 -16.46 7.79
C ALA A 135 34.43 -16.73 6.31
N VAL A 136 33.15 -16.69 5.92
CA VAL A 136 32.72 -16.79 4.51
C VAL A 136 33.28 -15.62 3.70
N GLY A 137 33.22 -14.40 4.23
CA GLY A 137 33.83 -13.22 3.60
C GLY A 137 35.33 -13.40 3.40
N LEU A 138 36.05 -13.87 4.42
CA LEU A 138 37.49 -14.15 4.32
C LEU A 138 37.81 -15.21 3.25
N GLY A 139 37.01 -16.29 3.18
CA GLY A 139 37.13 -17.31 2.15
C GLY A 139 36.90 -16.77 0.73
N LEU A 140 35.88 -15.94 0.54
CA LEU A 140 35.63 -15.26 -0.74
C LEU A 140 36.78 -14.33 -1.13
N GLY A 141 37.31 -13.57 -0.17
CA GLY A 141 38.49 -12.72 -0.39
C GLY A 141 39.72 -13.53 -0.80
N ALA A 142 39.95 -14.69 -0.20
CA ALA A 142 41.04 -15.58 -0.56
C ALA A 142 40.89 -16.14 -1.99
N ILE A 143 39.68 -16.51 -2.42
CA ILE A 143 39.39 -16.93 -3.80
C ILE A 143 39.66 -15.79 -4.80
N VAL A 144 39.25 -14.57 -4.47
CA VAL A 144 39.45 -13.37 -5.31
C VAL A 144 40.93 -13.04 -5.50
N VAL A 145 41.73 -13.12 -4.42
CA VAL A 145 43.19 -12.89 -4.49
C VAL A 145 43.90 -14.02 -5.24
N TRP A 146 43.41 -15.25 -5.15
CA TRP A 146 43.98 -16.40 -5.86
C TRP A 146 43.62 -16.42 -7.36
N ALA A 147 42.53 -15.76 -7.74
CA ALA A 147 42.05 -15.71 -9.11
C ALA A 147 43.01 -14.91 -10.03
N PRO A 148 43.60 -15.52 -11.08
CA PRO A 148 44.64 -14.88 -11.89
C PRO A 148 44.14 -13.76 -12.82
N PHE A 149 42.82 -13.56 -12.91
CA PHE A 149 42.17 -12.60 -13.82
C PHE A 149 41.67 -11.33 -13.12
N ILE A 150 41.74 -11.25 -11.78
CA ILE A 150 41.32 -10.08 -11.02
C ILE A 150 42.60 -9.33 -10.60
N PRO A 151 42.84 -8.08 -11.06
CA PRO A 151 44.05 -7.33 -10.72
C PRO A 151 44.01 -6.76 -9.28
N LEU A 152 43.74 -7.60 -8.29
CA LEU A 152 43.75 -7.28 -6.86
C LEU A 152 44.87 -8.07 -6.18
N TRP A 153 46.10 -7.57 -6.31
CA TRP A 153 47.32 -8.25 -5.82
C TRP A 153 47.60 -8.01 -4.32
N SER A 154 46.83 -7.13 -3.66
CA SER A 154 47.00 -6.84 -2.24
C SER A 154 46.24 -7.83 -1.37
N LYS A 155 46.92 -8.43 -0.38
CA LYS A 155 46.31 -9.34 0.61
C LYS A 155 45.29 -8.63 1.52
N GLU A 156 45.26 -7.29 1.49
CA GLU A 156 44.33 -6.46 2.25
C GLU A 156 42.87 -6.64 1.79
N TRP A 157 42.65 -7.08 0.55
CA TRP A 157 41.30 -7.37 0.06
C TRP A 157 40.62 -8.49 0.87
N CYS A 158 41.37 -9.49 1.36
CA CYS A 158 40.83 -10.51 2.25
C CYS A 158 40.23 -9.92 3.52
N LEU A 159 40.87 -8.89 4.11
CA LEU A 159 40.36 -8.18 5.28
C LEU A 159 39.12 -7.36 4.94
N VAL A 160 39.10 -6.68 3.79
CA VAL A 160 37.91 -5.95 3.33
C VAL A 160 36.71 -6.88 3.18
N PHE A 161 36.89 -8.06 2.56
CA PHE A 161 35.82 -9.04 2.44
C PHE A 161 35.41 -9.65 3.79
N ALA A 162 36.35 -9.89 4.71
CA ALA A 162 36.03 -10.36 6.06
C ALA A 162 35.20 -9.34 6.85
N VAL A 163 35.59 -8.06 6.81
CA VAL A 163 34.82 -6.95 7.40
C VAL A 163 33.45 -6.82 6.73
N GLY A 164 33.39 -6.94 5.40
CA GLY A 164 32.15 -6.96 4.64
C GLY A 164 31.21 -8.09 5.08
N GLY A 165 31.74 -9.30 5.27
CA GLY A 165 31.01 -10.44 5.82
C GLY A 165 30.47 -10.17 7.23
N LEU A 166 31.26 -9.53 8.09
CA LEU A 166 30.84 -9.20 9.45
C LEU A 166 29.72 -8.14 9.50
N VAL A 167 29.70 -7.22 8.53
CA VAL A 167 28.66 -6.19 8.38
C VAL A 167 27.42 -6.70 7.63
N PHE A 168 27.55 -7.80 6.88
CA PHE A 168 26.48 -8.36 6.04
C PHE A 168 25.14 -8.59 6.77
N PRO A 169 25.09 -9.12 8.01
CA PRO A 169 23.83 -9.27 8.73
C PRO A 169 23.08 -7.94 8.93
N ASN A 170 23.80 -6.85 9.19
CA ASN A 170 23.21 -5.52 9.34
C ASN A 170 22.72 -4.98 7.98
N ALA A 171 23.47 -5.22 6.91
CA ALA A 171 23.05 -4.85 5.56
C ALA A 171 21.78 -5.60 5.15
N ARG A 172 21.67 -6.88 5.51
CA ARG A 172 20.46 -7.68 5.30
C ARG A 172 19.27 -7.12 6.06
N GLN A 173 19.42 -6.81 7.34
CA GLN A 173 18.37 -6.15 8.14
C GLN A 173 17.89 -4.87 7.46
N PHE A 174 18.82 -4.01 7.05
CA PHE A 174 18.51 -2.78 6.35
C PHE A 174 17.75 -3.00 5.03
N LEU A 175 18.19 -3.94 4.19
CA LEU A 175 17.51 -4.27 2.94
C LEU A 175 16.11 -4.85 3.19
N SER A 176 15.94 -5.64 4.25
CA SER A 176 14.63 -6.19 4.60
C SER A 176 13.64 -5.13 5.06
N LEU A 177 14.09 -4.14 5.84
CA LEU A 177 13.30 -2.96 6.23
C LEU A 177 12.85 -2.19 4.98
N ARG A 178 13.79 -1.89 4.07
CA ARG A 178 13.46 -1.17 2.84
C ARG A 178 12.50 -1.93 1.92
N ARG A 179 12.63 -3.26 1.84
CA ARG A 179 11.70 -4.09 1.07
C ARG A 179 10.31 -4.06 1.70
N TYR A 180 10.22 -4.20 3.02
CA TYR A 180 8.96 -4.11 3.74
C TYR A 180 8.28 -2.75 3.55
N GLU A 181 9.01 -1.65 3.75
CA GLU A 181 8.51 -0.29 3.49
C GLU A 181 8.02 -0.13 2.05
N SER A 182 8.76 -0.65 1.07
CA SER A 182 8.37 -0.60 -0.34
C SER A 182 7.09 -1.41 -0.62
N GLU A 183 6.97 -2.60 -0.06
CA GLU A 183 5.81 -3.48 -0.22
C GLU A 183 4.56 -2.89 0.45
N LEU A 184 4.70 -2.34 1.66
CA LEU A 184 3.64 -1.64 2.36
C LEU A 184 3.19 -0.38 1.60
N ASN A 185 4.16 0.39 1.06
CA ASN A 185 3.86 1.54 0.22
C ASN A 185 3.13 1.17 -1.08
N ARG A 186 3.46 0.02 -1.68
CA ARG A 186 2.75 -0.51 -2.85
C ARG A 186 1.35 -0.98 -2.50
N LEU A 187 1.15 -1.58 -1.33
CA LEU A 187 -0.18 -1.97 -0.85
C LEU A 187 -1.06 -0.75 -0.65
N ALA A 188 -0.55 0.28 0.04
CA ALA A 188 -1.23 1.55 0.22
C ALA A 188 -1.60 2.22 -1.11
N ALA A 189 -0.64 2.30 -2.05
CA ALA A 189 -0.88 2.90 -3.36
C ALA A 189 -1.97 2.16 -4.16
N ARG A 190 -1.98 0.81 -4.13
CA ARG A 190 -3.04 0.03 -4.79
C ARG A 190 -4.40 0.22 -4.15
N ALA A 191 -4.46 0.31 -2.82
CA ALA A 191 -5.70 0.58 -2.12
C ALA A 191 -6.25 1.97 -2.48
N ASP A 192 -5.39 2.98 -2.52
CA ASP A 192 -5.73 4.35 -2.92
C ASP A 192 -6.22 4.41 -4.38
N ASP A 193 -5.56 3.72 -5.30
CA ASP A 193 -5.96 3.68 -6.71
C ASP A 193 -7.33 3.01 -6.89
N GLU A 194 -7.60 1.93 -6.14
CA GLU A 194 -8.90 1.25 -6.18
C GLU A 194 -10.00 2.11 -5.54
N ILE A 195 -9.72 2.79 -4.43
CA ILE A 195 -10.62 3.77 -3.82
C ILE A 195 -11.00 4.86 -4.82
N ARG A 196 -10.01 5.46 -5.50
CA ARG A 196 -10.25 6.49 -6.51
C ARG A 196 -11.12 5.98 -7.66
N ARG A 197 -10.90 4.74 -8.08
CA ARG A 197 -11.69 4.10 -9.14
C ARG A 197 -13.15 3.91 -8.71
N ILE A 198 -13.38 3.50 -7.47
CA ILE A 198 -14.73 3.36 -6.91
C ILE A 198 -15.38 4.76 -6.80
N GLU A 199 -14.69 5.75 -6.23
CA GLU A 199 -15.17 7.14 -6.16
C GLU A 199 -15.61 7.67 -7.53
N GLN A 200 -14.75 7.55 -8.55
CA GLN A 200 -15.07 7.98 -9.93
C GLN A 200 -16.32 7.28 -10.49
N THR A 201 -16.46 5.98 -10.26
CA THR A 201 -17.62 5.21 -10.74
C THR A 201 -18.91 5.73 -10.08
N TYR A 202 -18.88 6.00 -8.78
CA TYR A 202 -20.03 6.51 -8.05
C TYR A 202 -20.39 7.95 -8.43
N TYR A 203 -19.39 8.81 -8.67
CA TYR A 203 -19.65 10.17 -9.19
C TYR A 203 -20.36 10.12 -10.56
N LEU A 204 -19.86 9.30 -11.49
CA LEU A 204 -20.49 9.15 -12.82
C LEU A 204 -21.93 8.62 -12.72
N MET A 205 -22.17 7.60 -11.90
CA MET A 205 -23.53 7.07 -11.69
C MET A 205 -24.46 8.11 -11.06
N SER A 206 -23.93 8.99 -10.20
CA SER A 206 -24.72 10.06 -9.59
C SER A 206 -25.08 11.15 -10.60
N GLU A 207 -24.18 11.51 -11.52
CA GLU A 207 -24.46 12.47 -12.60
C GLU A 207 -25.47 11.92 -13.60
N GLU A 208 -25.37 10.64 -13.98
CA GLU A 208 -26.35 9.98 -14.83
C GLU A 208 -27.74 9.95 -14.18
N ALA A 209 -27.82 9.65 -12.88
CA ALA A 209 -29.08 9.66 -12.13
C ALA A 209 -29.70 11.07 -12.00
N LEU A 210 -28.87 12.12 -11.89
CA LEU A 210 -29.31 13.51 -11.89
C LEU A 210 -29.75 13.96 -13.30
N GLY A 211 -29.04 13.54 -14.35
CA GLY A 211 -29.40 13.79 -15.74
C GLY A 211 -30.71 13.13 -16.16
N HIS A 212 -31.00 11.93 -15.66
CA HIS A 212 -32.27 11.22 -15.91
C HIS A 212 -33.45 11.81 -15.12
N ARG A 213 -33.21 12.55 -14.03
CA ARG A 213 -34.25 13.35 -13.34
C ARG A 213 -34.51 14.70 -14.01
N ALA A 214 -33.59 15.19 -14.83
CA ALA A 214 -33.69 16.48 -15.52
C ALA A 214 -34.40 16.43 -16.89
N GLY A 215 -34.89 15.26 -17.35
CA GLY A 215 -35.79 15.18 -18.50
C GLY A 215 -36.54 13.83 -18.55
N PRO A 216 -37.84 13.78 -18.97
CA PRO A 216 -38.63 14.80 -19.67
C PRO A 216 -39.93 15.18 -18.92
N SER A 217 -39.99 16.41 -18.41
CA SER A 217 -41.26 17.06 -18.04
C SER A 217 -41.33 18.42 -18.71
N GLY A 218 -41.86 18.43 -19.94
CA GLY A 218 -41.97 19.65 -20.74
C GLY A 218 -42.48 19.46 -22.18
N GLN A 219 -43.50 18.63 -22.39
CA GLN A 219 -44.48 18.91 -23.45
C GLN A 219 -45.88 18.82 -22.85
N PRO A 220 -46.74 19.80 -23.18
CA PRO A 220 -47.94 19.42 -23.92
C PRO A 220 -48.21 20.34 -25.13
N GLU A 221 -48.48 19.70 -26.27
CA GLU A 221 -49.67 19.87 -27.15
C GLU A 221 -50.34 21.27 -27.16
N VAL A 222 -50.49 22.00 -28.27
CA VAL A 222 -51.50 21.88 -29.36
C VAL A 222 -51.20 23.09 -30.28
N THR A 223 -51.16 23.02 -31.61
CA THR A 223 -52.32 23.29 -32.47
C THR A 223 -51.97 23.00 -33.94
N ALA A 224 -52.83 22.21 -34.56
CA ALA A 224 -52.89 22.00 -36.00
C ALA A 224 -53.00 23.33 -36.78
N ARG A 225 -52.21 23.48 -37.86
CA ARG A 225 -52.67 24.22 -39.04
C ARG A 225 -52.27 23.52 -40.33
N ARG A 226 -53.30 22.87 -40.87
CA ARG A 226 -53.52 22.30 -42.19
C ARG A 226 -53.14 23.29 -43.32
N SER A 227 -52.62 22.74 -44.42
CA SER A 227 -52.62 23.24 -45.82
C SER A 227 -51.92 24.59 -46.07
N SER A 228 -51.07 24.80 -47.07
CA SER A 228 -51.11 24.34 -48.46
C SER A 228 -49.81 24.71 -49.19
N ARG A 229 -49.26 23.76 -49.95
CA ARG A 229 -48.41 23.97 -51.15
C ARG A 229 -49.19 24.88 -52.15
N PRO A 230 -48.61 25.73 -53.04
CA PRO A 230 -47.50 25.35 -53.92
C PRO A 230 -46.47 26.42 -54.36
N LYS A 231 -45.45 25.86 -55.04
CA LYS A 231 -44.48 26.52 -55.92
C LYS A 231 -45.18 27.37 -57.00
N ASN A 232 -44.70 28.59 -57.18
CA ASN A 232 -44.70 29.38 -58.41
C ASN A 232 -43.35 30.15 -58.38
N GLY A 233 -42.50 30.23 -59.39
CA GLY A 233 -42.75 30.22 -60.83
C GLY A 233 -42.51 31.63 -61.39
N LYS A 234 -41.24 31.90 -61.75
CA LYS A 234 -40.77 32.75 -62.88
C LYS A 234 -41.11 34.25 -62.98
N GLY A 235 -40.05 35.02 -63.28
CA GLY A 235 -40.06 36.28 -64.06
C GLY A 235 -39.91 37.54 -63.20
N GLY A 236 -39.08 38.53 -63.50
CA GLY A 236 -38.24 38.81 -64.66
C GLY A 236 -37.93 40.31 -64.70
N ARG A 237 -36.84 40.65 -65.39
CA ARG A 237 -36.26 41.98 -65.68
C ARG A 237 -35.39 42.61 -64.60
#